data_AF-A0A163DL18-F1
#
_entry.id   AF-A0A163DL18-F1
#
_cell.length_a   1.000
_cell.length_b   1.000
_cell.length_c   1.000
_cell.angle_alpha   90.00
_cell.angle_beta   90.00
_cell.angle_gamma   90.00
#
_symmetry.space_group_name_H-M   'P 1'
#
loop_
_entity.id
_entity.type
_entity.pdbx_description
1 polymer ?
#
loop_
_entity_poly.entity_id
_entity_poly.type
_entity_poly.pdbx_seq_one_letter_code
_entity_poly.pdbx_strand_id
1 'polypeptide(L)'
;MPIQKFRKSSRGSYRPRKEEKYWGVFYLLKTDLTLREIAAIVEMKLPSVQTVKKRIQVYGNPLPRKSTGAPRKVDERTERHLERIVREDPFTSYNQLRKALSSMSINICRNMVIDYVKRLDFKSCISAHKSRLTEEQKKA
;
A
#
# COMPACT_ATOMS: atom_id res chain seq x y z
N MET A 1 -30.40 -9.15 11.88
CA MET A 1 -28.98 -9.55 11.79
C MET A 1 -28.14 -8.29 11.60
N PRO A 2 -27.36 -7.83 12.61
CA PRO A 2 -26.65 -6.55 12.50
C PRO A 2 -25.41 -6.70 11.63
N ILE A 3 -25.27 -5.76 10.70
CA ILE A 3 -24.14 -5.60 9.79
C ILE A 3 -22.89 -5.34 10.65
N GLN A 4 -21.93 -6.27 10.65
CA GLN A 4 -20.60 -6.03 11.23
C GLN A 4 -19.94 -4.87 10.50
N LYS A 5 -20.01 -3.69 11.11
CA LYS A 5 -19.34 -2.48 10.64
C LYS A 5 -17.84 -2.77 10.62
N PHE A 6 -17.27 -2.87 9.41
CA PHE A 6 -15.83 -2.89 9.21
C PHE A 6 -15.24 -1.66 9.91
N ARG A 7 -14.58 -1.86 11.05
CA ARG A 7 -13.85 -0.79 11.74
C ARG A 7 -12.76 -0.32 10.76
N LYS A 8 -12.94 0.87 10.18
CA LYS A 8 -11.87 1.59 9.49
C LYS A 8 -10.73 1.70 10.49
N SER A 9 -9.62 0.99 10.26
CA SER A 9 -8.43 1.19 11.07
C SER A 9 -7.97 2.62 10.82
N SER A 10 -8.02 3.45 11.86
CA SER A 10 -7.43 4.77 11.88
C SER A 10 -5.91 4.60 11.86
N ARG A 11 -5.37 4.27 10.69
CA ARG A 11 -3.95 4.48 10.39
C ARG A 11 -3.71 5.97 10.66
N GLY A 12 -2.83 6.29 11.61
CA GLY A 12 -2.58 7.66 12.04
C GLY A 12 -2.47 8.58 10.83
N SER A 13 -3.19 9.70 10.84
CA SER A 13 -3.25 10.60 9.70
C SER A 13 -1.85 11.12 9.41
N TYR A 14 -1.26 10.66 8.31
CA TYR A 14 -0.05 11.27 7.78
C TYR A 14 -0.38 12.74 7.49
N ARG A 15 0.17 13.68 8.27
CA ARG A 15 0.08 15.09 7.91
C ARG A 15 0.87 15.25 6.60
N PRO A 16 0.21 15.62 5.48
CA PRO A 16 0.93 15.85 4.24
C PRO A 16 2.00 16.91 4.49
N ARG A 17 3.23 16.62 4.08
CA ARG A 17 4.32 17.57 4.20
C ARG A 17 4.01 18.75 3.27
N LYS A 18 4.23 19.98 3.72
CA LYS A 18 4.11 21.17 2.87
C LYS A 18 5.27 21.18 1.86
N GLU A 19 5.05 20.60 0.68
CA GLU A 19 6.05 20.55 -0.39
C GLU A 19 6.54 21.94 -0.80
N GLU A 20 5.66 22.94 -0.70
CA GLU A 20 5.94 24.36 -0.88
C GLU A 20 7.17 24.82 -0.09
N LYS A 21 7.33 24.35 1.15
CA LYS A 21 8.48 24.73 1.99
C LYS A 21 9.79 24.18 1.43
N TYR A 22 9.80 22.96 0.93
CA TYR A 22 10.99 22.33 0.34
C TYR A 22 11.41 23.03 -0.96
N TRP A 23 10.44 23.39 -1.80
CA TRP A 23 10.70 24.17 -3.01
C TRP A 23 11.12 25.61 -2.70
N GLY A 24 10.56 26.22 -1.65
CA GLY A 24 11.01 27.51 -1.15
C GLY A 24 12.50 27.52 -0.80
N VAL A 25 12.99 26.49 -0.11
CA VAL A 25 14.44 26.33 0.13
C VAL A 25 15.22 26.22 -1.19
N PHE A 26 14.72 25.46 -2.17
CA PHE A 26 15.40 25.29 -3.46
C PHE A 26 15.55 26.61 -4.24
N TYR A 27 14.50 27.43 -4.29
CA TYR A 27 14.56 28.73 -4.98
C TYR A 27 15.38 29.76 -4.22
N LEU A 28 15.23 29.84 -2.89
CA LEU A 28 15.97 30.81 -2.07
C LEU A 28 17.47 30.48 -1.97
N LEU A 29 17.88 29.22 -2.12
CA LEU A 29 19.29 28.85 -2.22
C LEU A 29 20.00 29.41 -3.46
N LYS A 30 19.25 29.90 -4.47
CA LYS A 30 19.81 30.57 -5.66
C LYS A 30 20.03 32.07 -5.47
N THR A 31 19.59 32.61 -4.33
CA THR A 31 19.79 34.01 -3.94
C THR A 31 20.96 34.12 -2.96
N ASP A 32 21.45 35.32 -2.70
CA ASP A 32 22.53 35.58 -1.74
C ASP A 32 22.08 35.55 -0.26
N LEU A 33 20.93 34.95 0.03
CA LEU A 33 20.41 34.82 1.39
C LEU A 33 21.17 33.78 2.21
N THR A 34 21.36 34.09 3.49
CA THR A 34 21.95 33.15 4.44
C THR A 34 20.96 32.02 4.78
N LEU A 35 21.49 30.85 5.17
CA LEU A 35 20.64 29.71 5.56
C LEU A 35 19.73 30.01 6.75
N ARG A 36 20.10 30.98 7.61
CA ARG A 36 19.27 31.42 8.75
C ARG A 36 18.06 32.21 8.27
N GLU A 37 18.25 33.11 7.31
CA GLU A 37 17.16 33.89 6.71
C GLU A 37 16.21 32.98 5.93
N ILE A 38 16.75 32.04 5.14
CA ILE A 38 15.95 31.04 4.43
C ILE A 38 15.11 30.21 5.41
N ALA A 39 15.70 29.80 6.53
CA ALA A 39 15.00 29.05 7.58
C ALA A 39 13.85 29.87 8.20
N ALA A 40 14.05 31.17 8.40
CA ALA A 40 13.01 32.07 8.90
C ALA A 40 11.88 32.26 7.87
N ILE A 41 12.21 32.55 6.61
CA ILE A 41 11.24 32.77 5.51
C ILE A 41 10.37 31.52 5.27
N VAL A 42 11.00 30.35 5.23
CA VAL A 42 10.31 29.08 4.97
C VAL A 42 9.64 28.51 6.24
N GLU A 43 9.90 29.14 7.40
CA GLU A 43 9.50 28.66 8.72
C GLU A 43 9.87 27.17 8.92
N MET A 44 11.15 26.87 8.68
CA MET A 44 11.74 25.54 8.85
C MET A 44 12.91 25.61 9.81
N LYS A 45 13.11 24.54 10.59
CA LYS A 45 14.29 24.46 11.47
C LYS A 45 15.56 24.46 10.62
N LEU A 46 16.58 25.20 11.06
CA LEU A 46 17.87 25.32 10.35
C LEU A 46 18.53 23.95 10.01
N PRO A 47 18.53 22.93 10.88
CA PRO A 47 19.05 21.59 10.53
C PRO A 47 18.27 20.92 9.37
N SER A 48 16.96 21.19 9.27
CA SER A 48 16.14 20.68 8.17
C SER A 48 16.51 21.35 6.85
N VAL A 49 16.70 22.68 6.85
CA VAL A 49 17.16 23.44 5.68
C VAL A 49 18.53 22.95 5.22
N GLN A 50 19.46 22.72 6.13
CA GLN A 50 20.77 22.14 5.82
C GLN A 50 20.66 20.75 5.19
N THR A 51 19.77 19.90 5.71
CA THR A 51 19.53 18.56 5.15
C THR A 51 18.96 18.65 3.73
N VAL A 52 18.05 19.60 3.49
CA VAL A 52 17.48 19.86 2.15
C VAL A 52 18.56 20.37 1.19
N LYS A 53 19.41 21.33 1.62
CA LYS A 53 20.56 21.80 0.82
C LYS A 53 21.47 20.64 0.40
N LYS A 54 21.88 19.79 1.36
CA LYS A 54 22.69 18.61 1.07
C LYS A 54 22.00 17.67 0.07
N ARG A 55 20.69 17.47 0.21
CA ARG A 55 19.91 16.64 -0.73
C ARG A 55 19.86 17.22 -2.14
N ILE A 56 19.68 18.53 -2.26
CA ILE A 56 19.71 19.23 -3.56
C ILE A 56 21.08 19.08 -4.21
N GLN A 57 22.18 19.22 -3.44
CA GLN A 57 23.53 19.06 -3.96
C GLN A 57 23.81 17.63 -4.46
N VAL A 58 23.30 16.61 -3.78
CA VAL A 58 23.55 15.20 -4.14
C VAL A 58 22.61 14.69 -5.24
N TYR A 59 21.32 15.01 -5.15
CA TYR A 59 20.28 14.39 -5.99
C TYR A 59 19.56 15.38 -6.92
N GLY A 60 19.85 16.67 -6.83
CA GLY A 60 19.13 17.72 -7.57
C GLY A 60 17.69 17.97 -7.11
N ASN A 61 17.20 17.24 -6.09
CA ASN A 61 15.81 17.29 -5.66
C ASN A 61 15.68 17.69 -4.18
N PRO A 62 14.92 18.75 -3.84
CA PRO A 62 14.69 19.13 -2.45
C PRO A 62 13.78 18.15 -1.69
N LEU A 63 12.93 17.42 -2.41
CA LEU A 63 11.93 16.54 -1.82
C LEU A 63 12.57 15.31 -1.18
N PRO A 64 12.06 14.87 -0.02
CA PRO A 64 12.50 13.64 0.60
C PRO A 64 12.13 12.44 -0.27
N ARG A 65 13.06 11.50 -0.43
CA ARG A 65 12.79 10.25 -1.14
C ARG A 65 11.67 9.48 -0.42
N LYS A 66 10.72 8.97 -1.19
CA LYS A 66 9.73 8.03 -0.67
C LYS A 66 10.47 6.78 -0.22
N SER A 67 10.26 6.36 1.02
CA SER A 67 10.75 5.06 1.47
C SER A 67 10.04 4.00 0.66
N THR A 68 10.80 3.18 -0.07
CA THR A 68 10.28 1.94 -0.62
C THR A 68 10.01 1.07 0.59
N GLY A 69 8.74 0.80 0.89
CA GLY A 69 8.36 -0.04 2.02
C GLY A 69 9.00 -1.42 1.95
N ALA A 70 8.71 -2.26 2.96
CA ALA A 70 9.23 -3.62 2.98
C ALA A 70 8.91 -4.37 1.65
N PRO A 71 9.85 -5.18 1.14
CA PRO A 71 9.60 -5.99 -0.04
C PRO A 71 8.38 -6.90 0.21
N ARG A 72 7.64 -7.17 -0.86
CA ARG A 72 6.46 -8.04 -0.77
C ARG A 72 6.91 -9.48 -0.49
N LYS A 73 6.07 -10.23 0.20
CA LYS A 73 6.26 -11.68 0.38
C LYS A 73 5.99 -12.51 -0.87
N VAL A 74 5.34 -11.92 -1.87
CA VAL A 74 4.98 -12.56 -3.13
C VAL A 74 5.82 -11.94 -4.22
N ASP A 75 6.58 -12.79 -4.89
CA ASP A 75 7.36 -12.43 -6.07
C ASP A 75 6.49 -12.43 -7.31
N GLU A 76 6.95 -11.78 -8.38
CA GLU A 76 6.24 -11.70 -9.65
C GLU A 76 5.87 -13.08 -10.22
N ARG A 77 6.76 -14.07 -10.08
CA ARG A 77 6.51 -15.46 -10.50
C ARG A 77 5.28 -16.05 -9.82
N THR A 78 5.11 -15.74 -8.53
CA THR A 78 4.00 -16.24 -7.72
C THR A 78 2.70 -15.51 -8.07
N GLU A 79 2.76 -14.21 -8.35
CA GLU A 79 1.61 -13.45 -8.86
C GLU A 79 1.10 -14.04 -10.19
N ARG A 80 2.00 -14.34 -11.15
CA ARG A 80 1.63 -14.99 -12.42
C ARG A 80 1.02 -16.39 -12.23
N HIS A 81 1.52 -17.15 -11.25
CA HIS A 81 0.96 -18.47 -10.97
C HIS A 81 -0.44 -18.38 -10.36
N LEU A 82 -0.65 -17.43 -9.45
CA LEU A 82 -1.97 -17.15 -8.88
C LEU A 82 -2.96 -16.74 -9.96
N GLU A 83 -2.55 -15.87 -10.88
CA GLU A 83 -3.35 -15.45 -12.04
C GLU A 83 -3.75 -16.64 -12.91
N ARG A 84 -2.82 -17.59 -13.17
CA ARG A 84 -3.11 -18.79 -13.95
C ARG A 84 -4.18 -19.66 -13.27
N ILE A 85 -4.04 -19.96 -11.97
CA ILE A 85 -5.01 -20.80 -11.25
C ILE A 85 -6.41 -20.18 -11.31
N VAL A 86 -6.52 -18.86 -11.06
CA VAL A 86 -7.81 -18.17 -11.05
C VAL A 86 -8.43 -18.10 -12.45
N ARG A 87 -7.62 -18.07 -13.52
CA ARG A 87 -8.12 -18.13 -14.90
C ARG A 87 -8.56 -19.53 -15.32
N GLU A 88 -7.86 -20.56 -14.87
CA GLU A 88 -8.20 -21.96 -15.13
C GLU A 88 -9.50 -22.35 -14.40
N ASP A 89 -9.63 -21.96 -13.14
CA ASP A 89 -10.85 -22.14 -12.35
C ASP A 89 -11.23 -20.87 -11.56
N PRO A 90 -12.15 -20.06 -12.10
CA PRO A 90 -12.64 -18.85 -11.44
C PRO A 90 -13.39 -19.09 -10.11
N PHE A 91 -13.80 -20.34 -9.84
CA PHE A 91 -14.53 -20.70 -8.62
C PHE A 91 -13.61 -21.27 -7.53
N THR A 92 -12.30 -21.32 -7.77
CA THR A 92 -11.33 -21.74 -6.76
C THR A 92 -11.44 -20.88 -5.49
N SER A 93 -11.60 -21.54 -4.35
CA SER A 93 -11.68 -20.86 -3.06
C SER A 93 -10.33 -20.27 -2.63
N TYR A 94 -10.37 -19.19 -1.85
CA TYR A 94 -9.15 -18.58 -1.28
C TYR A 94 -8.31 -19.55 -0.44
N ASN A 95 -8.93 -20.58 0.16
CA ASN A 95 -8.22 -21.60 0.93
C ASN A 95 -7.46 -22.56 0.01
N GLN A 96 -8.01 -22.91 -1.15
CA GLN A 96 -7.32 -23.70 -2.17
C GLN A 96 -6.15 -22.91 -2.77
N LEU A 97 -6.34 -21.63 -3.08
CA LEU A 97 -5.24 -20.75 -3.53
C LEU A 97 -4.11 -20.70 -2.49
N ARG A 98 -4.46 -20.57 -1.20
CA ARG A 98 -3.46 -20.60 -0.11
C ARG A 98 -2.70 -21.93 -0.06
N LYS A 99 -3.37 -23.06 -0.27
CA LYS A 99 -2.72 -24.39 -0.33
C LYS A 99 -1.75 -24.47 -1.51
N ALA A 100 -2.16 -24.00 -2.70
CA ALA A 100 -1.29 -23.96 -3.89
C ALA A 100 -0.05 -23.07 -3.68
N LEU A 101 -0.18 -21.94 -2.98
CA LEU A 101 0.96 -21.11 -2.58
C LEU A 101 1.85 -21.81 -1.56
N SER A 102 1.26 -22.57 -0.63
CA SER A 102 2.01 -23.32 0.38
C SER A 102 2.84 -24.43 -0.24
N SER A 103 2.38 -25.08 -1.32
CA SER A 103 3.20 -26.05 -2.08
C SER A 103 4.42 -25.41 -2.74
N MET A 104 4.40 -24.09 -2.98
CA MET A 104 5.55 -23.33 -3.48
C MET A 104 6.40 -22.72 -2.37
N SER A 105 6.31 -23.25 -1.14
CA SER A 105 6.96 -22.77 0.08
C SER A 105 6.61 -21.33 0.51
N ILE A 106 5.52 -20.76 -0.03
CA ILE A 106 5.06 -19.41 0.28
C ILE A 106 3.92 -19.45 1.29
N ASN A 107 4.23 -19.14 2.55
CA ASN A 107 3.24 -19.12 3.63
C ASN A 107 2.65 -17.71 3.84
N ILE A 108 1.39 -17.56 3.46
CA ILE A 108 0.65 -16.30 3.45
C ILE A 108 -0.71 -16.48 4.13
N CYS A 109 -1.17 -15.46 4.85
CA CYS A 109 -2.49 -15.45 5.47
C CYS A 109 -3.60 -15.23 4.43
N ARG A 110 -4.81 -15.69 4.74
CA ARG A 110 -5.98 -15.59 3.84
C ARG A 110 -6.24 -14.15 3.35
N ASN A 111 -6.07 -13.16 4.23
CA ASN A 111 -6.30 -11.75 3.87
C ASN A 111 -5.33 -11.25 2.80
N MET A 112 -4.06 -11.64 2.88
CA MET A 112 -3.09 -11.31 1.84
C MET A 112 -3.46 -11.95 0.51
N VAL A 113 -3.91 -13.21 0.49
CA VAL A 113 -4.40 -13.86 -0.75
C VAL A 113 -5.55 -13.07 -1.36
N ILE A 114 -6.52 -12.64 -0.55
CA ILE A 114 -7.64 -11.79 -1.02
C ILE A 114 -7.12 -10.48 -1.61
N ASP A 115 -6.17 -9.82 -0.94
CA ASP A 115 -5.59 -8.56 -1.41
C ASP A 115 -4.84 -8.75 -2.75
N TYR A 116 -4.10 -9.85 -2.93
CA TYR A 116 -3.42 -10.16 -4.19
C TYR A 116 -4.41 -10.43 -5.33
N VAL A 117 -5.42 -11.27 -5.09
CA VAL A 117 -6.46 -11.57 -6.10
C VAL A 117 -7.20 -10.29 -6.53
N LYS A 118 -7.52 -9.40 -5.59
CA LYS A 118 -8.15 -8.10 -5.89
C LYS A 118 -7.25 -7.17 -6.72
N ARG A 119 -5.93 -7.22 -6.53
CA ARG A 119 -4.97 -6.42 -7.30
C ARG A 119 -4.80 -6.93 -8.73
N LEU A 120 -5.07 -8.21 -8.96
CA LEU A 120 -5.13 -8.81 -10.29
C LEU A 120 -6.50 -8.57 -10.98
N ASP A 121 -7.32 -7.66 -10.44
CA ASP A 121 -8.66 -7.31 -10.91
C ASP A 121 -9.69 -8.46 -10.92
N PHE A 122 -9.40 -9.58 -10.26
CA PHE A 122 -10.39 -10.64 -10.05
C PHE A 122 -11.36 -10.29 -8.92
N LYS A 123 -12.64 -10.49 -9.19
CA LYS A 123 -13.72 -10.29 -8.22
C LYS A 123 -14.19 -11.63 -7.69
N SER A 124 -14.56 -11.68 -6.42
CA SER A 124 -15.26 -12.84 -5.87
C SER A 124 -16.69 -12.89 -6.42
N CYS A 125 -17.08 -14.04 -6.96
CA CYS A 125 -18.47 -14.32 -7.27
C CYS A 125 -19.24 -14.55 -5.96
N ILE A 126 -20.10 -13.61 -5.57
CA ILE A 126 -21.09 -13.82 -4.52
C ILE A 126 -22.39 -14.19 -5.23
N SER A 127 -22.97 -15.35 -4.91
CA SER A 127 -24.25 -15.75 -5.48
C SER A 127 -25.30 -14.67 -5.17
N ALA A 128 -25.93 -14.12 -6.21
CA ALA A 128 -26.97 -13.11 -6.07
C ALA A 128 -28.18 -13.64 -5.28
N HIS A 129 -28.41 -14.95 -5.35
CA HIS A 129 -29.51 -15.62 -4.68
C HIS A 129 -28.97 -16.71 -3.74
N LYS A 130 -29.37 -16.67 -2.47
CA LYS A 130 -29.15 -17.78 -1.54
C LYS A 130 -30.14 -18.87 -1.91
N SER A 131 -29.66 -20.05 -2.30
CA SER A 131 -30.53 -21.20 -2.52
C SER A 131 -31.36 -21.47 -1.26
N ARG A 132 -32.65 -21.79 -1.45
CA ARG A 132 -33.48 -22.31 -0.35
C ARG A 132 -32.78 -23.55 0.20
N LEU A 133 -32.47 -23.55 1.50
CA LEU A 133 -31.91 -24.70 2.18
C LEU A 133 -32.87 -25.89 2.05
N THR A 134 -32.34 -27.06 1.73
CA THR A 134 -33.10 -28.32 1.79
C THR A 134 -33.36 -28.70 3.25
N GLU A 135 -34.42 -29.48 3.52
CA GLU A 135 -34.78 -29.90 4.88
C GLU A 135 -33.63 -30.64 5.61
N GLU A 136 -32.79 -31.35 4.87
CA GLU A 136 -31.57 -31.99 5.37
C GLU A 136 -30.54 -30.99 5.90
N GLN A 137 -30.42 -29.82 5.27
CA GLN A 137 -29.51 -28.74 5.69
C GLN A 137 -30.09 -27.89 6.84
N LYS A 138 -31.39 -28.04 7.14
CA LYS A 138 -32.07 -27.34 8.23
C LYS A 138 -32.05 -28.11 9.55
N LYS A 139 -31.81 -29.42 9.52
CA LYS A 139 -31.62 -30.22 10.75
C LYS A 139 -30.20 -30.03 11.28
N ALA A 140 -30.07 -29.13 12.25
CA ALA A 140 -28.92 -29.01 13.15
C ALA A 140 -29.38 -29.24 14.58
#